data_AF-A0AAV4XSA0-F1
#
_entry.id   AF-A0AAV4XSA0-F1
#
_cell.length_a   1.000
_cell.length_b   1.000
_cell.length_c   1.000
_cell.angle_alpha   90.00
_cell.angle_beta   90.00
_cell.angle_gamma   90.00
#
_symmetry.space_group_name_H-M   'P 1'
#
loop_
_entity.id
_entity.type
_entity.pdbx_description
1 polymer ?
#
loop_
_entity_poly.entity_id
_entity_poly.type
_entity_poly.pdbx_seq_one_letter_code
_entity_poly.pdbx_strand_id
1 'polypeptide(L)'
;MTQKKNIFKREKGGVELFVLLLGKAKHQITLFDASPEQLELNRLESKIQGVLNKLTPQKFDILVGQVKNLTIDTEEKLSLVIDLVYKNAIYINKRFVNEPNFIIAYAYLCKRLALIKVPVAGSMSHVNFRKLLVTKCLKEFEVDQTVSSSKKEAKVEIDEEEEKKIRYRQLGNIRFIGELFKLSMLIEPIMHECIKKLLIQGDDESLRMSLQIIKNHW
;
A
#
# COMPACT_ATOMS: atom_id res chain seq x y z
N MET A 1 22.31 -41.09 30.31
CA MET A 1 21.17 -40.32 29.75
C MET A 1 21.55 -39.57 28.45
N THR A 2 22.21 -40.23 27.48
CA THR A 2 22.87 -39.49 26.38
C THR A 2 22.53 -39.98 24.96
N GLN A 3 21.76 -41.07 24.81
CA GLN A 3 21.39 -41.59 23.49
C GLN A 3 20.00 -41.16 22.97
N LYS A 4 19.08 -40.70 23.84
CA LYS A 4 17.75 -40.20 23.40
C LYS A 4 17.75 -38.76 22.84
N LYS A 5 18.81 -37.97 23.06
CA LYS A 5 18.92 -36.58 22.55
C LYS A 5 19.38 -36.48 21.08
N ASN A 6 19.97 -37.53 20.52
CA ASN A 6 20.47 -37.52 19.14
C ASN A 6 19.45 -37.97 18.08
N ILE A 7 18.38 -38.68 18.48
CA ILE A 7 17.31 -39.10 17.56
C ILE A 7 16.40 -37.91 17.24
N PHE A 8 16.04 -37.10 18.26
CA PHE A 8 15.21 -35.91 18.10
C PHE A 8 15.87 -34.78 17.29
N LYS A 9 17.21 -34.75 17.22
CA LYS A 9 17.97 -33.78 16.41
C LYS A 9 18.07 -34.19 14.94
N ARG A 10 18.02 -35.48 14.60
CA ARG A 10 18.01 -35.96 13.21
C ARG A 10 16.62 -35.84 12.56
N GLU A 11 15.54 -36.01 13.33
CA GLU A 11 14.18 -35.82 12.81
C GLU A 11 13.85 -34.34 12.54
N LYS A 12 14.32 -33.39 13.37
CA LYS A 12 14.11 -31.96 13.13
C LYS A 12 14.73 -31.45 11.84
N GLY A 13 15.93 -31.91 11.49
CA GLY A 13 16.56 -31.55 10.21
C GLY A 13 15.81 -32.12 9.00
N GLY A 14 15.19 -33.30 9.14
CA GLY A 14 14.33 -33.88 8.12
C GLY A 14 13.07 -33.07 7.89
N VAL A 15 12.39 -32.62 8.96
CA VAL A 15 11.18 -31.78 8.87
C VAL A 15 11.49 -30.39 8.34
N GLU A 16 12.60 -29.75 8.73
CA GLU A 16 13.04 -28.47 8.16
C GLU A 16 13.38 -28.60 6.67
N LEU A 17 14.07 -29.67 6.26
CA LEU A 17 14.36 -29.94 4.86
C LEU A 17 13.08 -30.26 4.08
N PHE A 18 12.10 -30.94 4.69
CA PHE A 18 10.78 -31.19 4.10
C PHE A 18 9.95 -29.91 4.00
N VAL A 19 10.02 -28.99 4.98
CA VAL A 19 9.36 -27.67 4.93
C VAL A 19 10.04 -26.76 3.90
N LEU A 20 11.37 -26.84 3.75
CA LEU A 20 12.11 -26.16 2.68
C LEU A 20 11.81 -26.76 1.30
N LEU A 21 11.68 -28.09 1.20
CA LEU A 21 11.28 -28.78 -0.03
C LEU A 21 9.81 -28.51 -0.36
N LEU A 22 8.91 -28.47 0.62
CA LEU A 22 7.51 -28.06 0.45
C LEU A 22 7.37 -26.56 0.20
N GLY A 23 8.29 -25.72 0.71
CA GLY A 23 8.36 -24.29 0.44
C GLY A 23 8.88 -23.99 -0.96
N LYS A 24 9.94 -24.70 -1.38
CA LYS A 24 10.44 -24.68 -2.77
C LYS A 24 9.45 -25.30 -3.73
N ALA A 25 8.79 -26.40 -3.36
CA ALA A 25 7.71 -27.00 -4.13
C ALA A 25 6.47 -26.11 -4.15
N LYS A 26 6.10 -25.37 -3.09
CA LYS A 26 5.03 -24.35 -3.16
C LYS A 26 5.39 -23.20 -4.10
N HIS A 27 6.65 -22.81 -4.17
CA HIS A 27 7.14 -21.85 -5.17
C HIS A 27 7.24 -22.45 -6.60
N GLN A 28 7.40 -23.77 -6.73
CA GLN A 28 7.44 -24.46 -8.04
C GLN A 28 6.05 -24.89 -8.54
N ILE A 29 5.11 -25.20 -7.64
CA ILE A 29 3.73 -25.63 -7.90
C ILE A 29 2.85 -24.43 -8.27
N THR A 30 3.18 -23.21 -7.84
CA THR A 30 2.44 -21.99 -8.22
C THR A 30 2.68 -21.52 -9.67
N LEU A 31 3.60 -22.17 -10.41
CA LEU A 31 3.84 -21.85 -11.82
C LEU A 31 3.06 -22.72 -12.81
N PHE A 32 2.38 -23.79 -12.37
CA PHE A 32 1.78 -24.76 -13.29
C PHE A 32 0.27 -24.60 -13.53
N ASP A 33 -0.44 -23.78 -12.73
CA ASP A 33 -1.89 -23.53 -12.89
C ASP A 33 -2.26 -22.03 -12.92
N ALA A 34 -1.34 -21.15 -13.32
CA ALA A 34 -1.68 -19.74 -13.52
C ALA A 34 -2.42 -19.57 -14.85
N SER A 35 -3.64 -19.03 -14.82
CA SER A 35 -4.37 -18.71 -16.05
C SER A 35 -3.57 -17.71 -16.90
N PRO A 36 -3.73 -17.69 -18.23
CA PRO A 36 -3.08 -16.70 -19.08
C PRO A 36 -3.27 -15.26 -18.60
N GLU A 37 -4.45 -14.95 -18.07
CA GLU A 37 -4.80 -13.63 -17.50
C GLU A 37 -4.01 -13.32 -16.21
N GLN A 38 -3.84 -14.31 -15.31
CA GLN A 38 -3.03 -14.16 -14.10
C GLN A 38 -1.55 -13.93 -14.43
N LEU A 39 -1.02 -14.60 -15.47
CA LEU A 39 0.35 -14.38 -15.91
C LEU A 39 0.55 -12.97 -16.47
N GLU A 40 -0.44 -12.42 -17.18
CA GLU A 40 -0.43 -11.04 -17.65
C GLU A 40 -0.47 -10.03 -16.49
N LEU A 41 -1.33 -10.27 -15.49
CA LEU A 41 -1.41 -9.45 -14.28
C LEU A 41 -0.09 -9.45 -13.52
N ASN A 42 0.54 -10.61 -13.32
CA ASN A 42 1.83 -10.71 -12.62
C ASN A 42 2.97 -10.00 -13.38
N ARG A 43 2.96 -10.07 -14.72
CA ARG A 43 3.91 -9.33 -15.57
C ARG A 43 3.70 -7.82 -15.45
N LEU A 44 2.44 -7.39 -15.41
CA LEU A 44 2.10 -5.99 -15.21
C LEU A 44 2.53 -5.51 -13.83
N GLU A 45 2.23 -6.28 -12.77
CA GLU A 45 2.65 -6.01 -11.39
C GLU A 45 4.16 -5.79 -11.30
N SER A 46 4.93 -6.72 -11.85
CA SER A 46 6.40 -6.66 -11.84
C SER A 46 6.94 -5.42 -12.55
N LYS A 47 6.35 -5.04 -13.69
CA LYS A 47 6.72 -3.82 -14.42
C LYS A 47 6.42 -2.57 -13.61
N ILE A 48 5.20 -2.45 -13.07
CA ILE A 48 4.79 -1.29 -12.26
C ILE A 48 5.69 -1.18 -11.04
N GLN A 49 5.94 -2.28 -10.34
CA GLN A 49 6.79 -2.27 -9.16
C GLN A 49 8.23 -1.87 -9.49
N GLY A 50 8.77 -2.32 -10.64
CA GLY A 50 10.06 -1.87 -11.13
C GLY A 50 10.14 -0.35 -11.40
N VAL A 51 9.05 0.25 -11.87
CA VAL A 51 8.92 1.71 -12.04
C VAL A 51 8.85 2.40 -10.69
N LEU A 52 7.95 1.96 -9.80
CA LEU A 52 7.72 2.58 -8.50
C LEU A 52 8.96 2.53 -7.59
N ASN A 53 9.75 1.45 -7.68
CA ASN A 53 11.02 1.32 -6.95
C ASN A 53 12.11 2.30 -7.42
N LYS A 54 11.99 2.82 -8.65
CA LYS A 54 12.92 3.79 -9.24
C LYS A 54 12.37 5.20 -9.25
N LEU A 55 11.16 5.40 -8.71
CA LEU A 55 10.48 6.69 -8.71
C LEU A 55 11.33 7.71 -7.97
N THR A 56 11.78 8.72 -8.68
CA THR A 56 12.54 9.84 -8.13
C THR A 56 12.07 11.10 -8.83
N PRO A 57 12.16 12.28 -8.19
CA PRO A 57 11.78 13.53 -8.83
C PRO A 57 12.48 13.75 -10.19
N GLN A 58 13.76 13.35 -10.29
CA GLN A 58 14.57 13.48 -11.51
C GLN A 58 14.09 12.60 -12.67
N LYS A 59 13.56 11.41 -12.38
CA LYS A 59 13.07 10.45 -13.39
C LYS A 59 11.55 10.45 -13.50
N PHE A 60 10.87 11.39 -12.84
CA PHE A 60 9.42 11.36 -12.65
C PHE A 60 8.66 11.28 -13.98
N ASP A 61 8.91 12.21 -14.91
CA ASP A 61 8.18 12.26 -16.18
C ASP A 61 8.42 11.02 -17.05
N ILE A 62 9.65 10.49 -17.05
CA ILE A 62 10.01 9.27 -17.79
C ILE A 62 9.23 8.07 -17.21
N LEU A 63 9.23 7.93 -15.89
CA LEU A 63 8.59 6.81 -15.19
C LEU A 63 7.06 6.89 -15.29
N VAL A 64 6.48 8.10 -15.21
CA VAL A 64 5.05 8.31 -15.47
C VAL A 64 4.71 7.93 -16.91
N GLY A 65 5.54 8.31 -17.88
CA GLY A 65 5.39 7.91 -19.27
C GLY A 65 5.39 6.38 -19.44
N GLN A 66 6.28 5.68 -18.73
CA GLN A 66 6.29 4.22 -18.72
C GLN A 66 4.99 3.63 -18.19
N VAL A 67 4.44 4.15 -17.09
CA VAL A 67 3.15 3.67 -16.55
C VAL A 67 2.00 3.94 -17.52
N LYS A 68 1.98 5.10 -18.18
CA LYS A 68 0.95 5.45 -19.16
C LYS A 68 1.01 4.61 -20.44
N ASN A 69 2.19 4.12 -20.81
CA ASN A 69 2.38 3.24 -21.96
C ASN A 69 2.03 1.77 -21.65
N LEU A 70 1.75 1.42 -20.38
CA LEU A 70 1.23 0.10 -20.04
C LEU A 70 -0.26 0.02 -20.43
N THR A 71 -0.67 -1.14 -20.91
CA THR A 71 -2.06 -1.43 -21.27
C THR A 71 -2.90 -1.64 -20.00
N ILE A 72 -3.41 -0.55 -19.44
CA ILE A 72 -4.35 -0.55 -18.30
C ILE A 72 -5.77 -0.40 -18.85
N ASP A 73 -6.29 -1.51 -19.37
CA ASP A 73 -7.57 -1.61 -20.10
C ASP A 73 -8.70 -2.27 -19.30
N THR A 74 -8.40 -2.77 -18.09
CA THR A 74 -9.40 -3.39 -17.19
C THR A 74 -9.39 -2.76 -15.80
N GLU A 75 -10.56 -2.82 -15.14
CA GLU A 75 -10.71 -2.28 -13.77
C GLU A 75 -9.73 -2.95 -12.80
N GLU A 76 -9.50 -4.26 -12.96
CA GLU A 76 -8.55 -5.03 -12.15
C GLU A 76 -7.11 -4.50 -12.30
N LYS A 77 -6.66 -4.24 -13.53
CA LYS A 77 -5.34 -3.66 -13.77
C LYS A 77 -5.22 -2.26 -13.18
N LEU A 78 -6.29 -1.46 -13.24
CA LEU A 78 -6.32 -0.12 -12.64
C LEU A 78 -6.27 -0.18 -11.11
N SER A 79 -7.02 -1.10 -10.49
CA SER A 79 -6.98 -1.37 -9.06
C SER A 79 -5.59 -1.82 -8.62
N LEU A 80 -4.96 -2.73 -9.37
CA LEU A 80 -3.61 -3.21 -9.09
C LEU A 80 -2.59 -2.06 -9.07
N VAL A 81 -2.68 -1.12 -10.01
CA VAL A 81 -1.81 0.07 -10.02
C VAL A 81 -2.01 0.90 -8.75
N ILE A 82 -3.27 1.14 -8.36
CA ILE A 82 -3.61 1.90 -7.15
C ILE A 82 -3.07 1.17 -5.91
N ASP A 83 -3.25 -0.13 -5.82
CA ASP A 83 -2.79 -0.97 -4.71
C ASP A 83 -1.26 -0.94 -4.59
N LEU A 84 -0.55 -1.02 -5.71
CA LEU A 84 0.91 -0.91 -5.73
C LEU A 84 1.38 0.48 -5.31
N VAL A 85 0.74 1.55 -5.80
CA VAL A 85 1.08 2.92 -5.36
C VAL A 85 0.84 3.08 -3.87
N TYR A 86 -0.30 2.60 -3.34
CA TYR A 86 -0.62 2.62 -1.92
C TYR A 86 0.41 1.83 -1.09
N LYS A 87 0.72 0.60 -1.50
CA LYS A 87 1.70 -0.26 -0.84
C LYS A 87 3.09 0.38 -0.84
N ASN A 88 3.50 1.00 -1.94
CA ASN A 88 4.78 1.70 -2.00
C ASN A 88 4.78 3.00 -1.19
N ALA A 89 3.69 3.78 -1.24
CA ALA A 89 3.56 5.06 -0.54
C ALA A 89 3.43 4.91 0.99
N ILE A 90 2.86 3.80 1.47
CA ILE A 90 2.57 3.58 2.90
C ILE A 90 3.50 2.53 3.52
N TYR A 91 3.72 1.41 2.83
CA TYR A 91 4.33 0.20 3.41
C TYR A 91 5.86 0.15 3.24
N ILE A 92 6.42 0.92 2.31
CA ILE A 92 7.85 0.89 1.99
C ILE A 92 8.58 2.04 2.71
N ASN A 93 8.85 1.83 4.01
CA ASN A 93 10.00 2.33 4.77
C ASN A 93 9.79 3.45 5.80
N LYS A 94 10.52 3.25 6.90
CA LYS A 94 11.26 4.23 7.72
C LYS A 94 11.82 5.47 6.96
N ARG A 95 11.99 5.41 5.63
CA ARG A 95 12.36 6.53 4.76
C ARG A 95 11.29 7.61 4.66
N PHE A 96 9.99 7.29 4.74
CA PHE A 96 8.91 8.28 4.60
C PHE A 96 8.84 9.29 5.74
N VAL A 97 9.27 8.88 6.94
CA VAL A 97 9.43 9.81 8.07
C VAL A 97 10.56 10.79 7.79
N ASN A 98 11.61 10.35 7.08
CA ASN A 98 12.83 11.11 6.84
C ASN A 98 12.83 11.92 5.52
N GLU A 99 12.07 11.51 4.49
CA GLU A 99 12.10 12.08 3.13
C GLU A 99 10.69 12.41 2.62
N PRO A 100 10.07 13.54 3.03
CA PRO A 100 8.70 13.91 2.69
C PRO A 100 8.44 14.12 1.18
N ASN A 101 9.50 14.41 0.42
CA ASN A 101 9.41 14.65 -1.03
C ASN A 101 8.94 13.42 -1.83
N PHE A 102 9.08 12.22 -1.26
CA PHE A 102 8.74 10.98 -1.94
C PHE A 102 7.21 10.75 -2.00
N ILE A 103 6.51 11.07 -0.90
CA ILE A 103 5.03 11.02 -0.83
C ILE A 103 4.40 12.00 -1.84
N ILE A 104 5.00 13.18 -1.98
CA ILE A 104 4.56 14.20 -2.93
C ILE A 104 4.66 13.67 -4.38
N ALA A 105 5.75 12.98 -4.72
CA ALA A 105 5.91 12.36 -6.03
C ALA A 105 4.82 11.31 -6.32
N TYR A 106 4.50 10.44 -5.36
CA TYR A 106 3.39 9.48 -5.52
C TYR A 106 2.03 10.16 -5.69
N ALA A 107 1.77 11.25 -4.97
CA ALA A 107 0.54 12.02 -5.12
C ALA A 107 0.43 12.64 -6.54
N TYR A 108 1.53 13.19 -7.06
CA TYR A 108 1.59 13.67 -8.44
C TYR A 108 1.42 12.55 -9.47
N LEU A 109 1.94 11.34 -9.20
CA LEU A 109 1.72 10.18 -10.05
C LEU A 109 0.21 9.86 -10.11
N CYS A 110 -0.47 9.78 -8.97
CA CYS A 110 -1.93 9.60 -8.92
C CYS A 110 -2.67 10.68 -9.73
N LYS A 111 -2.26 11.94 -9.63
CA LYS A 111 -2.85 13.04 -10.44
C LYS A 111 -2.64 12.85 -11.93
N ARG A 112 -1.46 12.38 -12.37
CA ARG A 112 -1.17 12.10 -13.79
C ARG A 112 -1.95 10.89 -14.32
N LEU A 113 -2.24 9.91 -13.47
CA LEU A 113 -3.04 8.72 -13.78
C LEU A 113 -4.55 8.97 -13.69
N ALA A 114 -4.98 10.04 -13.01
CA ALA A 114 -6.38 10.44 -12.84
C ALA A 114 -7.18 10.53 -14.15
N LEU A 115 -6.50 10.86 -15.25
CA LEU A 115 -7.09 11.01 -16.58
C LEU A 115 -7.38 9.68 -17.28
N ILE A 116 -6.81 8.57 -16.79
CA ILE A 116 -7.07 7.24 -17.32
C ILE A 116 -8.49 6.83 -16.96
N LYS A 117 -9.25 6.45 -17.98
CA LYS A 117 -10.60 5.92 -17.87
C LYS A 117 -10.61 4.52 -18.47
N VAL A 118 -11.23 3.59 -17.77
CA VAL A 118 -11.29 2.21 -18.17
C VAL A 118 -12.77 1.82 -18.35
N PRO A 119 -13.14 1.17 -19.47
CA PRO A 119 -14.51 0.72 -19.66
C PRO A 119 -14.87 -0.36 -18.64
N VAL A 120 -16.09 -0.30 -18.10
CA VAL A 120 -16.61 -1.34 -17.22
C VAL A 120 -17.17 -2.46 -18.08
N ALA A 121 -16.70 -3.69 -17.87
CA ALA A 121 -17.15 -4.87 -18.60
C ALA A 121 -18.69 -4.99 -18.55
N GLY A 122 -19.32 -5.04 -19.73
CA GLY A 122 -20.78 -5.17 -19.84
C GLY A 122 -21.57 -3.86 -19.70
N SER A 123 -20.94 -2.68 -19.71
CA SER A 123 -21.67 -1.40 -19.72
C SER A 123 -21.00 -0.34 -20.59
N MET A 124 -21.76 0.70 -20.99
CA MET A 124 -21.20 1.90 -21.63
C MET A 124 -20.52 2.86 -20.62
N SER A 125 -20.52 2.49 -19.33
CA SER A 125 -19.94 3.31 -18.28
C SER A 125 -18.43 3.11 -18.19
N HIS A 126 -17.74 4.17 -17.77
CA HIS A 126 -16.30 4.14 -17.55
C HIS A 126 -16.03 4.40 -16.08
N VAL A 127 -15.13 3.61 -15.51
CA VAL A 127 -14.55 3.90 -14.21
C VAL A 127 -13.34 4.79 -14.40
N ASN A 128 -13.29 5.88 -13.64
CA ASN A 128 -12.14 6.77 -13.63
C ASN A 128 -11.24 6.43 -12.44
N PHE A 129 -9.93 6.63 -12.63
CA PHE A 129 -8.92 6.37 -11.60
C PHE A 129 -9.20 7.11 -10.30
N ARG A 130 -9.71 8.35 -10.37
CA ARG A 130 -10.05 9.15 -9.18
C ARG A 130 -11.08 8.47 -8.28
N LYS A 131 -12.14 7.88 -8.85
CA LYS A 131 -13.19 7.19 -8.09
C LYS A 131 -12.64 5.97 -7.36
N LEU A 132 -11.85 5.14 -8.05
CA LEU A 132 -11.21 3.99 -7.42
C LEU A 132 -10.22 4.40 -6.34
N LEU A 133 -9.45 5.47 -6.58
CA LEU A 133 -8.52 6.02 -5.60
C LEU A 133 -9.24 6.42 -4.32
N VAL A 134 -10.32 7.20 -4.42
CA VAL A 134 -11.14 7.62 -3.26
C VAL A 134 -11.68 6.40 -2.50
N THR A 135 -12.23 5.41 -3.19
CA THR A 135 -12.72 4.16 -2.57
C THR A 135 -11.59 3.44 -1.84
N LYS A 136 -10.39 3.39 -2.43
CA LYS A 136 -9.22 2.78 -1.78
C LYS A 136 -8.80 3.56 -0.53
N CYS A 137 -8.75 4.89 -0.58
CA CYS A 137 -8.41 5.72 0.58
C CYS A 137 -9.35 5.44 1.76
N LEU A 138 -10.66 5.39 1.49
CA LEU A 138 -11.68 5.13 2.50
C LEU A 138 -11.48 3.75 3.15
N LYS A 139 -11.31 2.70 2.33
CA LYS A 139 -11.07 1.34 2.82
C LYS A 139 -9.81 1.24 3.70
N GLU A 140 -8.69 1.80 3.25
CA GLU A 140 -7.44 1.77 4.02
C GLU A 140 -7.57 2.55 5.34
N PHE A 141 -8.31 3.66 5.33
CA PHE A 141 -8.59 4.44 6.53
C PHE A 141 -9.47 3.69 7.54
N GLU A 142 -10.50 2.98 7.07
CA GLU A 142 -11.34 2.11 7.91
C GLU A 142 -10.53 0.96 8.52
N VAL A 143 -9.68 0.30 7.74
CA VAL A 143 -8.75 -0.74 8.26
C VAL A 143 -7.86 -0.16 9.35
N ASP A 144 -7.34 1.06 9.17
CA ASP A 144 -6.55 1.73 10.19
C ASP A 144 -7.36 2.10 11.44
N GLN A 145 -8.69 2.25 11.36
CA GLN A 145 -9.55 2.45 12.53
C GLN A 145 -9.82 1.14 13.27
N THR A 146 -10.19 0.07 12.55
CA THR A 146 -10.49 -1.22 13.15
C THR A 146 -9.29 -1.79 13.91
N VAL A 147 -8.09 -1.70 13.33
CA VAL A 147 -6.85 -2.12 14.01
C VAL A 147 -6.62 -1.34 15.31
N SER A 148 -6.96 -0.04 15.36
CA SER A 148 -6.84 0.75 16.58
C SER A 148 -7.89 0.39 17.64
N SER A 149 -9.13 0.12 17.24
CA SER A 149 -10.22 -0.25 18.15
C SER A 149 -10.02 -1.64 18.75
N SER A 150 -9.67 -2.64 17.92
CA SER A 150 -9.42 -4.01 18.39
C SER A 150 -8.27 -4.09 19.41
N LYS A 151 -7.25 -3.22 19.28
CA LYS A 151 -6.18 -3.10 20.30
C LYS A 151 -6.70 -2.63 21.65
N LYS A 152 -7.57 -1.61 21.65
CA LYS A 152 -8.12 -1.02 22.88
C LYS A 152 -9.06 -2.01 23.60
N GLU A 153 -9.84 -2.77 22.83
CA GLU A 153 -10.83 -3.71 23.38
C GLU A 153 -10.20 -5.00 23.88
N ALA A 154 -9.23 -5.57 23.15
CA ALA A 154 -8.70 -6.89 23.45
C ALA A 154 -7.58 -6.91 24.51
N LYS A 155 -7.07 -5.75 24.95
CA LYS A 155 -5.87 -5.62 25.84
C LYS A 155 -4.71 -6.54 25.41
N VAL A 156 -4.59 -6.79 24.10
CA VAL A 156 -3.54 -7.65 23.57
C VAL A 156 -2.24 -6.86 23.68
N GLU A 157 -1.29 -7.38 24.46
CA GLU A 157 0.10 -6.92 24.43
C GLU A 157 0.66 -7.26 23.05
N ILE A 158 0.64 -6.25 22.17
CA ILE A 158 1.31 -6.30 20.89
C ILE A 158 2.75 -5.86 21.15
N ASP A 159 3.70 -6.59 20.59
CA ASP A 159 5.12 -6.23 20.63
C ASP A 159 5.32 -4.76 20.22
N GLU A 160 6.22 -4.04 20.91
CA GLU A 160 6.49 -2.62 20.66
C GLU A 160 6.88 -2.36 19.19
N GLU A 161 7.52 -3.33 18.54
CA GLU A 161 7.91 -3.23 17.15
C GLU A 161 6.69 -3.25 16.20
N GLU A 162 5.70 -4.09 16.49
CA GLU A 162 4.43 -4.15 15.74
C GLU A 162 3.55 -2.92 16.00
N GLU A 163 3.57 -2.39 17.22
CA GLU A 163 2.88 -1.13 17.50
C GLU A 163 3.47 0.04 16.71
N LYS A 164 4.81 0.13 16.64
CA LYS A 164 5.51 1.13 15.82
C LYS A 164 5.17 1.00 14.34
N LYS A 165 5.15 -0.22 13.79
CA LYS A 165 4.76 -0.45 12.38
C LYS A 165 3.35 0.05 12.08
N ILE A 166 2.40 -0.24 12.98
CA ILE A 166 1.01 0.20 12.83
C ILE A 166 0.91 1.73 12.90
N ARG A 167 1.61 2.38 13.85
CA ARG A 167 1.64 3.85 13.92
C ARG A 167 2.23 4.46 12.65
N TYR A 168 3.35 3.94 12.14
CA TYR A 168 3.95 4.44 10.90
C TYR A 168 3.03 4.28 9.69
N ARG A 169 2.33 3.14 9.57
CA ARG A 169 1.34 2.91 8.52
C ARG A 169 0.22 3.96 8.59
N GLN A 170 -0.34 4.18 9.77
CA GLN A 170 -1.42 5.15 9.99
C GLN A 170 -0.98 6.58 9.65
N LEU A 171 0.21 6.98 10.11
CA LEU A 171 0.78 8.30 9.82
C LEU A 171 1.04 8.48 8.32
N GLY A 172 1.63 7.46 7.68
CA GLY A 172 1.87 7.45 6.24
C GLY A 172 0.59 7.56 5.42
N ASN A 173 -0.46 6.84 5.83
CA ASN A 173 -1.78 6.91 5.20
C ASN A 173 -2.37 8.32 5.29
N ILE A 174 -2.37 8.93 6.48
CA ILE A 174 -2.91 10.29 6.66
C ILE A 174 -2.09 11.33 5.88
N ARG A 175 -0.76 11.23 5.87
CA ARG A 175 0.10 12.11 5.06
C ARG A 175 -0.19 11.98 3.56
N PHE A 176 -0.32 10.75 3.07
CA PHE A 176 -0.59 10.49 1.67
C PHE A 176 -1.97 11.02 1.25
N ILE A 177 -3.00 10.78 2.06
CA ILE A 177 -4.34 11.36 1.87
C ILE A 177 -4.26 12.89 1.84
N GLY A 178 -3.50 13.51 2.76
CA GLY A 178 -3.30 14.96 2.79
C GLY A 178 -2.67 15.52 1.50
N GLU A 179 -1.64 14.87 0.95
CA GLU A 179 -1.05 15.28 -0.33
C GLU A 179 -1.98 15.07 -1.52
N LEU A 180 -2.75 13.97 -1.54
CA LEU A 180 -3.78 13.75 -2.56
C LEU A 180 -4.87 14.84 -2.51
N PHE A 181 -5.25 15.25 -1.31
CA PHE A 181 -6.25 16.30 -1.12
C PHE A 181 -5.78 17.67 -1.60
N LYS A 182 -4.52 18.05 -1.33
CA LYS A 182 -3.92 19.28 -1.88
C LYS A 182 -3.94 19.33 -3.41
N LEU A 183 -3.92 18.17 -4.06
CA LEU A 183 -4.00 18.03 -5.51
C LEU A 183 -5.44 17.93 -6.04
N SER A 184 -6.44 18.17 -5.19
CA SER A 184 -7.87 18.04 -5.50
C SER A 184 -8.26 16.64 -5.98
N MET A 185 -7.54 15.60 -5.53
CA MET A 185 -7.85 14.21 -5.90
C MET A 185 -8.89 13.59 -4.97
N LEU A 186 -9.01 14.07 -3.74
CA LEU A 186 -9.98 13.60 -2.73
C LEU A 186 -11.07 14.64 -2.47
N ILE A 187 -12.09 14.24 -1.73
CA ILE A 187 -13.22 15.09 -1.30
C ILE A 187 -13.10 15.42 0.18
N GLU A 188 -13.77 16.48 0.64
CA GLU A 188 -13.67 16.98 2.02
C GLU A 188 -14.01 15.95 3.12
N PRO A 189 -15.02 15.06 2.99
CA PRO A 189 -15.43 14.18 4.10
C PRO A 189 -14.31 13.31 4.67
N ILE A 190 -13.46 12.70 3.82
CA ILE A 190 -12.35 11.87 4.29
C ILE A 190 -11.27 12.68 5.02
N MET A 191 -11.11 13.96 4.65
CA MET A 191 -10.14 14.85 5.29
C MET A 191 -10.55 15.26 6.68
N HIS A 192 -11.83 15.55 6.89
CA HIS A 192 -12.33 15.86 8.24
C HIS A 192 -12.08 14.69 9.20
N GLU A 193 -12.31 13.46 8.76
CA GLU A 193 -12.03 12.27 9.56
C GLU A 193 -10.53 12.09 9.83
N CYS A 194 -9.67 12.36 8.85
CA CYS A 194 -8.21 12.35 9.05
C CYS A 194 -7.77 13.38 10.10
N ILE A 195 -8.27 14.62 10.02
CA ILE A 195 -7.94 15.69 10.97
C ILE A 195 -8.41 15.31 12.38
N LYS A 196 -9.66 14.83 12.53
CA LYS A 196 -10.17 14.35 13.82
C LYS A 196 -9.26 13.28 14.42
N LYS A 197 -8.81 12.30 13.62
CA LYS A 197 -7.92 11.23 14.07
C LYS A 197 -6.57 11.76 14.56
N LEU A 198 -5.97 12.71 13.84
CA LEU A 198 -4.72 13.36 14.25
C LEU A 198 -4.86 14.13 15.57
N LEU A 199 -5.98 14.85 15.73
CA LEU A 199 -6.26 15.59 16.97
C LEU A 199 -6.45 14.65 18.16
N ILE A 200 -7.05 13.47 17.96
CA ILE A 200 -7.22 12.45 19.01
C ILE A 200 -5.87 11.82 19.41
N GLN A 201 -4.94 11.65 18.46
CA GLN A 201 -3.60 11.12 18.76
C GLN A 201 -2.79 12.10 19.63
N GLY A 202 -2.88 13.41 19.33
CA GLY A 202 -2.39 14.47 20.21
C GLY A 202 -0.87 14.59 20.36
N ASP A 203 -0.07 13.80 19.62
CA ASP A 203 1.37 13.96 19.57
C ASP A 203 1.78 15.15 18.70
N ASP A 204 2.95 15.75 18.99
CA ASP A 204 3.45 16.96 18.30
C ASP A 204 3.48 16.82 16.79
N GLU A 205 3.80 15.63 16.28
CA GLU A 205 3.86 15.37 14.85
C GLU A 205 2.45 15.33 14.24
N SER A 206 1.51 14.62 14.87
CA SER A 206 0.11 14.60 14.44
C SER A 206 -0.54 15.99 14.46
N LEU A 207 -0.24 16.81 15.47
CA LEU A 207 -0.72 18.19 15.56
C LEU A 207 -0.07 19.10 14.49
N ARG A 208 1.23 18.96 14.25
CA ARG A 208 1.91 19.67 13.16
C ARG A 208 1.29 19.34 11.80
N MET A 209 0.98 18.07 11.56
CA MET A 209 0.34 17.64 10.31
C MET A 209 -1.09 18.16 10.18
N SER A 210 -1.89 18.12 11.24
CA SER A 210 -3.26 18.65 11.20
C SER A 210 -3.25 20.15 10.88
N LEU A 211 -2.33 20.91 11.49
CA LEU A 211 -2.09 22.31 11.15
C LEU A 211 -1.65 22.52 9.70
N GLN A 212 -0.75 21.68 9.18
CA GLN A 212 -0.32 21.73 7.78
C GLN A 212 -1.49 21.50 6.81
N ILE A 213 -2.39 20.57 7.14
CA ILE A 213 -3.57 20.28 6.33
C ILE A 213 -4.54 21.45 6.35
N ILE A 214 -4.83 22.00 7.55
CA ILE A 214 -5.77 23.11 7.73
C ILE A 214 -5.25 24.37 7.02
N LYS A 215 -3.99 24.76 7.23
CA LYS A 215 -3.38 25.98 6.65
C LYS A 215 -3.32 26.00 5.13
N ASN A 216 -3.31 24.85 4.47
CA ASN A 216 -3.21 24.77 3.01
C ASN A 216 -4.60 24.77 2.33
N HIS A 217 -5.69 24.92 3.08
CA HIS A 217 -7.05 24.82 2.54
C HIS A 217 -8.05 25.85 3.10
N TRP A 218 -7.76 26.44 4.26
CA TRP A 218 -8.52 27.50 4.91
C TRP A 218 -7.61 28.69 5.18
#